data_AF-A0A962XP96-F1
#
_entry.id   AF-A0A962XP96-F1
#
_cell.length_a   1.000
_cell.length_b   1.000
_cell.length_c   1.000
_cell.angle_alpha   90.00
_cell.angle_beta   90.00
_cell.angle_gamma   90.00
#
_symmetry.space_group_name_H-M   'P 1'
#
loop_
_entity.id
_entity.type
_entity.pdbx_description
1 polymer ?
#
loop_
_entity_poly.entity_id
_entity_poly.type
_entity_poly.pdbx_seq_one_letter_code
_entity_poly.pdbx_strand_id
1 'polypeptide(L)'
;MFDPGQKPREAYSAVSSRNWEADVDSVSLESCNEQEDPLGYRVVYYRRGESALMAAVRQYEVGASFLRTRLERLKQAGYDAPMTLRAIGMVEKHINGCILGVSA
;
A
#
# COMPACT_ATOMS: atom_id res chain seq x y z
N MET A 1 -32.00 39.66 -10.70
CA MET A 1 -32.64 38.45 -11.26
C MET A 1 -31.61 37.34 -11.12
N PHE A 2 -31.79 36.45 -10.14
CA PHE A 2 -30.89 35.32 -9.89
C PHE A 2 -31.41 34.12 -10.68
N ASP A 3 -30.54 33.54 -11.49
CA ASP A 3 -30.82 32.38 -12.33
C ASP A 3 -30.70 31.10 -11.47
N PRO A 4 -31.78 30.33 -11.21
CA PRO A 4 -31.74 29.20 -10.29
C PRO A 4 -31.26 27.88 -10.95
N GLY A 5 -30.61 27.96 -12.12
CA GLY A 5 -30.33 26.78 -12.96
C GLY A 5 -28.92 26.18 -12.88
N GLN A 6 -27.97 26.77 -12.15
CA GLN A 6 -26.57 26.34 -12.21
C GLN A 6 -26.31 25.20 -11.21
N LYS A 7 -26.63 23.97 -11.60
CA LYS A 7 -26.10 22.76 -10.94
C LYS A 7 -24.57 22.90 -10.88
N PRO A 8 -23.91 22.67 -9.74
CA PRO A 8 -22.46 22.57 -9.74
C PRO A 8 -22.09 21.50 -10.77
N ARG A 9 -21.25 21.89 -11.73
CA ARG A 9 -20.54 20.94 -12.60
C ARG A 9 -19.60 20.18 -11.68
N GLU A 10 -20.16 19.18 -11.02
CA GLU A 10 -19.45 18.05 -10.44
C GLU A 10 -18.86 17.24 -11.59
N ALA A 11 -17.88 17.84 -12.26
CA ALA A 11 -16.88 17.09 -12.99
C ALA A 11 -15.93 16.51 -11.94
N TYR A 12 -16.43 15.57 -11.13
CA TYR A 12 -15.58 14.46 -10.72
C TYR A 12 -15.32 13.70 -12.00
N SER A 13 -14.37 14.21 -12.78
CA SER A 13 -13.71 13.40 -13.79
C SER A 13 -13.23 12.22 -13.00
N ALA A 14 -13.89 11.08 -13.17
CA ALA A 14 -13.44 9.81 -12.68
C ALA A 14 -12.08 9.59 -13.35
N VAL A 15 -11.04 10.14 -12.72
CA VAL A 15 -9.67 9.79 -13.02
C VAL A 15 -9.67 8.31 -12.73
N SER A 16 -9.79 7.50 -13.78
CA SER A 16 -9.68 6.05 -13.72
C SER A 16 -8.41 5.78 -12.91
N SER A 17 -8.56 5.45 -11.64
CA SER A 17 -7.44 5.29 -10.73
C SER A 17 -6.49 4.29 -11.35
N ARG A 18 -5.29 4.75 -11.71
CA ARG A 18 -4.30 3.85 -12.31
C ARG A 18 -3.71 3.04 -11.18
N ASN A 19 -3.69 1.70 -11.32
CA ASN A 19 -3.00 0.86 -10.36
C ASN A 19 -1.49 1.13 -10.43
N TRP A 20 -0.92 1.77 -9.40
CA TRP A 20 0.52 2.02 -9.27
C TRP A 20 1.34 0.74 -9.14
N GLU A 21 0.70 -0.34 -8.69
CA GLU A 21 1.30 -1.61 -8.34
C GLU A 21 0.86 -2.71 -9.33
N ALA A 22 0.64 -2.33 -10.59
CA ALA A 22 0.19 -3.25 -11.64
C ALA A 22 1.22 -4.34 -11.97
N ASP A 23 2.50 -4.10 -11.68
CA ASP A 23 3.60 -5.03 -11.85
C ASP A 23 3.95 -5.80 -10.57
N VAL A 24 3.23 -5.60 -9.47
CA VAL A 24 3.43 -6.33 -8.20
C VAL A 24 2.54 -7.56 -8.17
N ASP A 25 3.14 -8.73 -7.93
CA ASP A 25 2.43 -10.01 -7.89
C ASP A 25 2.07 -10.41 -6.46
N SER A 26 2.98 -10.20 -5.50
CA SER A 26 2.76 -10.54 -4.09
C SER A 26 3.46 -9.56 -3.14
N VAL A 27 3.05 -9.60 -1.88
CA VAL A 27 3.68 -8.86 -0.77
C VAL A 27 3.86 -9.79 0.42
N SER A 28 4.97 -9.63 1.13
CA SER A 28 5.25 -10.30 2.41
C SER A 28 5.53 -9.27 3.50
N LEU A 29 5.37 -9.69 4.75
CA LEU A 29 5.75 -8.93 5.93
C LEU A 29 6.96 -9.62 6.55
N GLU A 30 8.04 -8.89 6.76
CA GLU A 30 9.27 -9.39 7.38
C GLU A 30 9.61 -8.56 8.61
N SER A 31 10.15 -9.21 9.64
CA SER A 31 10.72 -8.51 10.80
C SER A 31 11.99 -7.78 10.39
N CYS A 32 12.15 -6.55 10.86
CA CYS A 32 13.37 -5.77 10.69
C CYS A 32 13.81 -5.18 12.03
N ASN A 33 15.00 -4.60 12.07
CA ASN A 33 15.48 -3.89 13.25
C ASN A 33 14.60 -2.65 13.50
N GLU A 34 14.33 -2.30 14.76
CA GLU A 34 13.62 -1.08 15.14
C GLU A 34 14.34 0.21 14.69
N GLN A 35 15.64 0.12 14.41
CA GLN A 35 16.41 1.20 13.78
C GLN A 35 16.03 1.42 12.30
N GLU A 36 15.52 0.39 11.62
CA GLU A 36 15.08 0.47 10.21
C GLU A 36 13.63 0.91 10.09
N ASP A 37 12.75 0.38 10.94
CA ASP A 37 11.36 0.82 11.06
C ASP A 37 10.89 0.72 12.52
N PRO A 38 10.24 1.76 13.08
CA PRO A 38 9.84 1.77 14.48
C PRO A 38 8.76 0.73 14.83
N LEU A 39 8.08 0.11 13.85
CA LEU A 39 7.19 -1.01 14.11
C LEU A 39 7.93 -2.35 14.16
N GLY A 40 9.22 -2.40 13.81
CA GLY A 40 10.01 -3.63 13.71
C GLY A 40 9.63 -4.50 12.52
N TYR A 41 8.93 -3.94 11.53
CA TYR A 41 8.54 -4.67 10.32
C TYR A 41 8.77 -3.86 9.04
N ARG A 42 9.08 -4.59 7.97
CA ARG A 42 9.12 -4.09 6.60
C ARG A 42 8.24 -4.95 5.70
N VAL A 43 7.75 -4.33 4.64
CA VAL A 43 6.97 -5.01 3.60
C VAL A 43 7.83 -5.18 2.37
N VAL A 44 7.95 -6.41 1.90
CA VAL A 44 8.66 -6.74 0.66
C VAL A 44 7.64 -6.94 -0.45
N TYR A 45 7.84 -6.22 -1.57
CA TYR A 45 6.99 -6.29 -2.74
C TYR A 45 7.68 -7.10 -3.84
N TYR A 46 7.03 -8.17 -4.31
CA TYR A 46 7.55 -9.04 -5.36
C TYR A 46 6.91 -8.68 -6.69
N ARG A 47 7.73 -8.28 -7.66
CA ARG A 47 7.25 -7.94 -9.01
C ARG A 47 7.07 -9.16 -9.90
N ARG A 48 6.09 -9.09 -10.80
CA ARG A 48 5.81 -10.10 -11.82
C ARG A 48 6.87 -10.05 -12.91
N GLY A 49 7.51 -11.18 -13.17
CA GLY A 49 8.27 -11.40 -14.40
C GLY A 49 9.77 -11.61 -14.21
N GLU A 50 10.18 -12.77 -14.75
CA GLU A 50 11.53 -13.22 -15.11
C GLU A 50 12.32 -13.93 -14.01
N SER A 51 12.72 -15.17 -14.33
CA SER A 51 13.65 -16.13 -13.68
C SER A 51 13.80 -16.02 -12.15
N ALA A 52 13.82 -17.14 -11.43
CA ALA A 52 14.15 -17.16 -10.00
C ALA A 52 15.42 -16.33 -9.64
N LEU A 53 16.35 -16.18 -10.59
CA LEU A 53 17.55 -15.35 -10.48
C LEU A 53 17.29 -13.83 -10.52
N MET A 54 16.30 -13.35 -11.28
CA MET A 54 15.93 -11.93 -11.42
C MET A 54 14.83 -11.51 -10.45
N ALA A 55 14.02 -12.46 -9.98
CA ALA A 55 13.01 -12.25 -8.95
C ALA A 55 13.60 -11.76 -7.62
N ALA A 56 14.87 -12.11 -7.31
CA ALA A 56 15.60 -11.55 -6.18
C ALA A 56 16.03 -10.07 -6.38
N VAL A 57 16.20 -9.65 -7.63
CA VAL A 57 16.72 -8.32 -8.00
C VAL A 57 15.60 -7.27 -8.10
N ARG A 58 14.35 -7.69 -8.34
CA ARG A 58 13.21 -6.79 -8.55
C ARG A 58 12.27 -6.69 -7.34
N GLN A 59 12.80 -6.92 -6.15
CA GLN A 59 12.09 -6.66 -4.91
C GLN A 59 12.35 -5.22 -4.47
N TYR A 60 11.34 -4.60 -3.87
CA TYR A 60 11.54 -3.37 -3.13
C TYR A 60 10.87 -3.46 -1.78
N GLU A 61 11.42 -2.73 -0.83
CA GLU A 61 11.03 -2.80 0.57
C GLU A 61 10.49 -1.44 1.03
N VAL A 62 9.50 -1.47 1.92
CA VAL A 62 8.96 -0.27 2.56
C VAL A 62 8.77 -0.58 4.05
N GLY A 63 9.30 0.28 4.91
CA GLY A 63 9.03 0.19 6.35
C GLY A 63 7.54 0.24 6.65
N ALA A 64 7.06 -0.63 7.53
CA ALA A 64 5.65 -0.77 7.83
C ALA A 64 5.02 0.55 8.31
N SER A 65 5.77 1.37 9.05
CA SER A 65 5.31 2.67 9.55
C SER A 65 4.99 3.67 8.42
N PHE A 66 5.60 3.51 7.24
CA PHE A 66 5.45 4.42 6.09
C PHE A 66 4.32 4.03 5.14
N LEU A 67 3.70 2.85 5.31
CA LEU A 67 2.70 2.34 4.35
C LEU A 67 1.47 3.24 4.22
N ARG A 68 0.96 3.77 5.35
CA ARG A 68 -0.20 4.68 5.33
C ARG A 68 0.11 5.98 4.59
N THR A 69 1.25 6.59 4.91
CA THR A 69 1.74 7.79 4.21
C THR A 69 1.95 7.53 2.72
N ARG A 70 2.50 6.37 2.34
CA ARG A 70 2.64 5.95 0.95
C ARG A 70 1.28 5.85 0.25
N LEU A 71 0.30 5.18 0.86
CA LEU A 71 -1.04 5.02 0.30
C LEU A 71 -1.73 6.38 0.10
N GLU A 72 -1.64 7.28 1.07
CA GLU A 72 -2.23 8.62 0.98
C GLU A 72 -1.62 9.44 -0.16
N ARG A 73 -0.30 9.41 -0.31
CA ARG A 73 0.40 10.10 -1.42
C ARG A 73 0.00 9.54 -2.78
N LEU A 74 -0.12 8.22 -2.91
CA LEU A 74 -0.55 7.58 -4.16
C LEU A 74 -1.99 7.96 -4.51
N LYS A 75 -2.89 7.97 -3.51
CA LYS A 75 -4.27 8.43 -3.68
C LYS A 75 -4.35 9.90 -4.11
N GLN A 76 -3.58 10.78 -3.46
CA GLN A 76 -3.51 12.21 -3.83
C GLN A 76 -3.01 12.40 -5.26
N ALA A 77 -2.12 11.53 -5.74
CA ALA A 77 -1.61 11.53 -7.09
C ALA A 77 -2.56 10.85 -8.12
N GLY A 78 -3.74 10.36 -7.69
CA GLY A 78 -4.72 9.71 -8.55
C GLY A 78 -4.41 8.25 -8.88
N TYR A 79 -3.61 7.59 -8.05
CA TYR A 79 -3.26 6.18 -8.19
C TYR A 79 -3.89 5.31 -7.10
N ASP A 80 -4.25 4.09 -7.49
CA ASP A 80 -4.57 3.01 -6.56
C ASP A 80 -3.33 2.21 -6.20
N ALA A 81 -3.28 1.70 -4.97
CA ALA A 81 -2.19 0.88 -4.46
C ALA A 81 -2.75 -0.32 -3.66
N PRO A 82 -3.34 -1.31 -4.35
CA PRO A 82 -4.02 -2.44 -3.72
C PRO A 82 -3.06 -3.33 -2.90
N MET A 83 -1.79 -3.42 -3.29
CA MET A 83 -0.79 -4.22 -2.58
C MET A 83 -0.29 -3.49 -1.34
N THR A 84 -0.11 -2.18 -1.41
CA THR A 84 0.12 -1.35 -0.20
C THR A 84 -1.06 -1.48 0.77
N LEU A 85 -2.30 -1.44 0.28
CA LEU A 85 -3.50 -1.62 1.13
C LEU A 85 -3.53 -3.01 1.79
N ARG A 86 -3.23 -4.07 1.02
CA ARG A 86 -3.12 -5.43 1.55
C ARG A 86 -2.04 -5.53 2.63
N ALA A 87 -0.88 -4.91 2.41
CA ALA A 87 0.23 -4.93 3.35
C ALA A 87 -0.11 -4.22 4.67
N ILE A 88 -0.83 -3.10 4.64
CA ILE A 88 -1.36 -2.44 5.84
C ILE A 88 -2.23 -3.42 6.63
N GLY A 89 -3.14 -4.13 5.97
CA GLY A 89 -3.98 -5.13 6.62
C GLY A 89 -3.18 -6.30 7.23
N MET A 90 -2.03 -6.68 6.65
CA MET A 90 -1.13 -7.68 7.23
C MET A 90 -0.46 -7.16 8.51
N VAL A 91 0.06 -5.93 8.48
CA VAL A 91 0.68 -5.28 9.65
C VAL A 91 -0.32 -5.13 10.79
N GLU A 92 -1.52 -4.61 10.50
CA GLU A 92 -2.57 -4.40 11.50
C GLU A 92 -3.01 -5.72 12.15
N LYS A 93 -3.18 -6.78 11.35
CA LYS A 93 -3.48 -8.12 11.88
C LYS A 93 -2.35 -8.64 12.76
N HIS A 94 -1.10 -8.41 12.40
CA HIS A 94 0.04 -8.89 13.16
C HIS A 94 0.16 -8.15 14.50
N ILE A 95 0.07 -6.81 14.48
CA ILE A 95 0.10 -5.99 15.70
C ILE A 95 -1.09 -6.33 16.61
N ASN A 96 -2.30 -6.39 16.06
CA ASN A 96 -3.50 -6.70 16.85
C ASN A 96 -3.51 -8.15 17.33
N GLY A 97 -2.97 -9.09 16.55
CA GLY A 97 -2.80 -10.49 16.96
C GLY A 97 -1.80 -10.65 18.10
N CYS A 98 -0.70 -9.88 18.09
CA CYS A 98 0.26 -9.84 19.19
C CYS A 98 -0.34 -9.21 20.46
N ILE A 99 -1.16 -8.16 20.33
CA ILE A 99 -1.84 -7.52 21.48
C ILE A 99 -2.89 -8.45 22.09
N LEU A 100 -3.56 -9.27 21.28
CA LEU A 100 -4.62 -10.16 21.75
C LEU A 100 -4.14 -11.51 22.30
N GLY A 101 -2.82 -11.76 22.33
CA GLY A 101 -2.24 -12.89 23.07
C GLY A 101 -2.92 -14.24 22.78
N VAL A 102 -3.32 -14.50 21.53
CA VAL A 102 -3.83 -15.81 21.15
C VAL A 102 -2.63 -16.70 20.86
N SER A 103 -1.94 -17.12 21.92
CA SER A 103 -1.12 -18.32 21.90
C SER A 103 -2.05 -19.48 21.57
N ALA A 104 -1.87 -20.06 20.38
CA ALA A 104 -2.45 -21.35 20.04
C ALA A 104 -1.83 -22.47 20.88
#